data_AF-A0A6I7QI08-F1
#
_entry.id   AF-A0A6I7QI08-F1
#
_cell.length_a   1.000
_cell.length_b   1.000
_cell.length_c   1.000
_cell.angle_alpha   90.00
_cell.angle_beta   90.00
_cell.angle_gamma   90.00
#
_symmetry.space_group_name_H-M   'P 1'
#
loop_
_entity.id
_entity.type
_entity.pdbx_description
1 polymer ?
#
loop_
_entity_poly.entity_id
_entity_poly.type
_entity_poly.pdbx_seq_one_letter_code
_entity_poly.pdbx_strand_id
1 'polypeptide(L)'
;MRSVIPFLASVFIVLITCSVAASGLVLIKTNDISETRHLFENPHLVIHYHDDVMVIATSEAEPGEGFHVLDTEPWRPGYGYYLVFVDKHTDKQTYIAGIEPYADVLYDAGHCLVVGVAEHFHRQFTTVKNDGMIRIFEREARLAAERLFERVSRTEPDPFVQYLIDQVDGELLTDRVQHLEDYGTRNAYAPESILAQQWIESQFMGWGLEVETMAFFMPGGPSSDNVIARLTGTKYPDECIILGGHYDSISWSGLAPGADDNASGTSGVMEAARILSNYEFDRSIIFIAFS
;
A
#
# COMPACT_ATOMS: atom_id res chain seq x y z
N MET A 1 64.06 35.43 54.03
CA MET A 1 62.76 35.89 53.46
C MET A 1 62.55 35.15 52.15
N ARG A 2 61.70 34.12 52.13
CA ARG A 2 61.30 33.41 50.90
C ARG A 2 59.87 33.83 50.57
N SER A 3 59.67 34.39 49.38
CA SER A 3 58.37 34.78 48.84
C SER A 3 57.61 33.55 48.35
N VAL A 4 56.32 33.51 48.64
CA VAL A 4 55.36 32.53 48.13
C VAL A 4 54.60 33.22 46.98
N ILE A 5 54.58 32.61 45.80
CA ILE A 5 53.71 33.00 44.68
C ILE A 5 52.67 31.87 44.54
N PRO A 6 51.36 32.14 44.56
CA PRO A 6 50.37 31.14 44.22
C PRO A 6 50.14 31.11 42.70
N PHE A 7 50.16 29.92 42.12
CA PHE A 7 49.81 29.68 40.71
C PHE A 7 48.29 29.47 40.65
N LEU A 8 47.55 30.42 40.07
CA LEU A 8 46.14 30.22 39.72
C LEU A 8 46.07 29.37 38.44
N ALA A 9 45.50 28.18 38.54
CA ALA A 9 45.10 27.39 37.38
C ALA A 9 43.68 27.79 36.97
N SER A 10 43.55 28.52 35.86
CA SER A 10 42.26 28.78 35.21
C SER A 10 41.81 27.54 34.45
N VAL A 11 40.73 26.91 34.90
CA VAL A 11 40.04 25.84 34.17
C VAL A 11 39.15 26.48 33.10
N PHE A 12 39.53 26.32 31.84
CA PHE A 12 38.66 26.65 30.70
C PHE A 12 37.67 25.50 30.49
N ILE A 13 36.41 25.69 30.89
CA ILE A 13 35.31 24.82 30.47
C ILE A 13 34.93 25.23 29.05
N VAL A 14 35.37 24.44 28.06
CA VAL A 14 34.86 24.53 26.69
C VAL A 14 33.48 23.87 26.69
N LEU A 15 32.44 24.70 26.79
CA LEU A 15 31.07 24.30 26.44
C LEU A 15 31.04 24.09 24.92
N ILE A 16 31.18 22.85 24.47
CA ILE A 16 30.84 22.46 23.11
C ILE A 16 29.32 22.51 23.02
N THR A 17 28.79 23.64 22.57
CA THR A 17 27.40 23.71 22.09
C THR A 17 27.35 22.93 20.78
N CYS A 18 26.97 21.65 20.88
CA CYS A 18 26.55 20.89 19.71
C CYS A 18 25.22 21.51 19.27
N SER A 19 25.25 22.41 18.28
CA SER A 19 24.05 22.79 17.56
C SER A 19 23.61 21.54 16.81
N VAL A 20 22.66 20.79 17.38
CA VAL A 20 21.90 19.80 16.62
C VAL A 20 21.21 20.63 15.55
N ALA A 21 21.69 20.53 14.30
CA ALA A 21 20.94 21.08 13.18
C ALA A 21 19.59 20.37 13.20
N ALA A 22 18.51 21.12 13.40
CA ALA A 22 17.17 20.55 13.40
C ALA A 22 16.90 20.02 11.99
N SER A 23 16.75 18.71 11.84
CA SER A 23 16.45 18.09 10.56
C SER A 23 14.99 18.30 10.21
N GLY A 24 14.69 19.41 9.54
CA GLY A 24 13.33 19.72 9.08
C GLY A 24 12.88 18.78 7.96
N LEU A 25 11.59 18.47 7.93
CA LEU A 25 10.95 17.79 6.80
C LEU A 25 10.69 18.80 5.70
N VAL A 26 11.18 18.51 4.51
CA VAL A 26 11.10 19.38 3.34
C VAL A 26 10.49 18.65 2.15
N LEU A 27 9.79 19.40 1.31
CA LEU A 27 9.41 19.01 -0.04
C LEU A 27 10.30 19.73 -1.04
N ILE A 28 10.87 18.98 -1.97
CA ILE A 28 11.71 19.50 -3.04
C ILE A 28 11.02 19.13 -4.36
N LYS A 29 10.69 20.14 -5.16
CA LYS A 29 10.16 19.92 -6.51
C LYS A 29 11.32 19.61 -7.46
N THR A 30 11.11 18.61 -8.30
CA THR A 30 12.01 18.23 -9.39
C THR A 30 11.26 18.34 -10.72
N ASN A 31 11.99 18.51 -11.82
CA ASN A 31 11.41 18.62 -13.15
C ASN A 31 11.16 17.24 -13.78
N ASP A 32 12.00 16.25 -13.43
CA ASP A 32 11.93 14.89 -13.92
C ASP A 32 12.64 13.89 -12.99
N ILE A 33 12.46 12.60 -13.30
CA ILE A 33 13.02 11.48 -12.52
C ILE A 33 14.54 11.50 -12.44
N SER A 34 15.25 12.11 -13.40
CA SER A 34 16.72 12.20 -13.38
C SER A 34 17.17 13.17 -12.28
N GLU A 35 16.48 14.30 -12.15
CA GLU A 35 16.71 15.25 -11.06
C GLU A 35 16.31 14.65 -9.71
N THR A 36 15.17 13.96 -9.63
CA THR A 36 14.81 13.17 -8.42
C THR A 36 15.91 12.20 -8.02
N ARG A 37 16.47 11.44 -8.98
CA ARG A 37 17.53 10.47 -8.72
C ARG A 37 18.81 11.13 -8.20
N HIS A 38 19.18 12.29 -8.74
CA HIS A 38 20.36 13.02 -8.30
C HIS A 38 20.27 13.46 -6.82
N LEU A 39 19.06 13.74 -6.31
CA LEU A 39 18.87 14.08 -4.90
C LEU A 39 19.23 12.93 -3.93
N PHE A 40 19.18 11.66 -4.37
CA PHE A 40 19.63 10.52 -3.57
C PHE A 40 21.15 10.49 -3.36
N GLU A 41 21.91 11.26 -4.14
CA GLU A 41 23.37 11.38 -4.00
C GLU A 41 23.76 12.44 -2.97
N ASN A 42 22.80 13.23 -2.47
CA ASN A 42 23.05 14.29 -1.50
C ASN A 42 23.13 13.72 -0.07
N PRO A 43 24.31 13.74 0.58
CA PRO A 43 24.49 13.16 1.91
C PRO A 43 23.79 13.94 3.03
N HIS A 44 23.26 15.13 2.74
CA HIS A 44 22.52 15.95 3.70
C HIS A 44 21.01 15.74 3.65
N LEU A 45 20.54 14.86 2.76
CA LEU A 45 19.13 14.51 2.61
C LEU A 45 18.90 13.05 2.97
N VAL A 46 17.92 12.80 3.82
CA VAL A 46 17.33 11.47 3.99
C VAL A 46 15.96 11.49 3.35
N ILE A 47 15.85 10.85 2.18
CA ILE A 47 14.61 10.84 1.40
C ILE A 47 13.64 9.83 2.01
N HIS A 48 12.37 10.22 2.21
CA HIS A 48 11.32 9.38 2.80
C HIS A 48 10.23 9.01 1.80
N TYR A 49 10.05 9.83 0.77
CA TYR A 49 9.15 9.58 -0.35
C TYR A 49 9.71 10.26 -1.60
N HIS A 50 9.48 9.67 -2.77
CA HIS A 50 9.76 10.30 -4.05
C HIS A 50 8.77 9.84 -5.12
N ASP A 51 8.59 10.68 -6.14
CA ASP A 51 8.03 10.32 -7.43
C ASP A 51 8.85 10.99 -8.56
N ASP A 52 8.30 11.05 -9.77
CA ASP A 52 9.00 11.59 -10.93
C ASP A 52 9.25 13.10 -10.86
N VAL A 53 8.55 13.85 -9.98
CA VAL A 53 8.57 15.33 -9.96
C VAL A 53 8.65 15.94 -8.56
N MET A 54 8.72 15.13 -7.51
CA MET A 54 8.98 15.63 -6.16
C MET A 54 9.65 14.61 -5.24
N VAL A 55 10.30 15.14 -4.21
CA VAL A 55 10.92 14.41 -3.10
C VAL A 55 10.43 14.99 -1.79
N ILE A 56 10.16 14.12 -0.81
CA ILE A 56 9.99 14.51 0.59
C ILE A 56 11.12 13.90 1.39
N ALA A 57 11.89 14.74 2.08
CA ALA A 57 13.12 14.36 2.77
C ALA A 57 13.26 15.08 4.11
N THR A 58 14.04 14.53 5.03
CA THR A 58 14.62 15.33 6.11
C THR A 58 15.96 15.91 5.66
N SER A 59 16.20 17.18 5.99
CA SER A 59 17.43 17.90 5.60
C SER A 59 18.21 18.34 6.84
N GLU A 60 19.47 17.94 6.94
CA GLU A 60 20.39 18.39 8.01
C GLU A 60 21.00 19.77 7.75
N ALA A 61 20.86 20.30 6.53
CA ALA A 61 21.34 21.62 6.14
C ALA A 61 20.17 22.62 6.02
N GLU A 62 20.48 23.92 6.15
CA GLU A 62 19.51 24.97 5.84
C GLU A 62 18.96 24.77 4.42
N PRO A 63 17.63 24.77 4.23
CA PRO A 63 17.03 24.46 2.94
C PRO A 63 17.52 25.45 1.87
N GLY A 64 18.06 24.94 0.76
CA GLY A 64 18.46 25.75 -0.39
C GLY A 64 17.26 26.33 -1.14
N GLU A 65 17.54 27.12 -2.19
CA GLU A 65 16.50 27.64 -3.08
C GLU A 65 15.73 26.47 -3.73
N GLY A 66 14.38 26.47 -3.62
CA GLY A 66 13.51 25.40 -4.12
C GLY A 66 13.04 24.37 -3.09
N PHE A 67 13.50 24.47 -1.84
CA PHE A 67 13.04 23.63 -0.74
C PHE A 67 11.84 24.28 -0.04
N HIS A 68 10.79 23.49 0.16
CA HIS A 68 9.62 23.89 0.92
C HIS A 68 9.61 23.18 2.27
N VAL A 69 9.80 23.93 3.36
CA VAL A 69 9.72 23.36 4.72
C VAL A 69 8.27 22.96 5.01
N LEU A 70 8.05 21.67 5.26
CA LEU A 70 6.77 21.10 5.66
C LEU A 70 6.59 21.10 7.17
N ASP A 71 7.66 20.75 7.90
CA ASP A 71 7.69 20.72 9.37
C ASP A 71 9.12 20.93 9.87
N THR A 72 9.32 21.80 10.86
CA THR A 72 10.64 22.06 11.45
C THR A 72 11.03 21.04 12.53
N GLU A 73 10.06 20.29 13.05
CA GLU A 73 10.26 19.24 14.06
C GLU A 73 9.49 17.98 13.65
N PRO A 74 9.94 17.25 12.62
CA PRO A 74 9.18 16.12 12.12
C PRO A 74 9.21 14.91 13.05
N TRP A 75 8.33 13.95 12.77
CA TRP A 75 8.28 12.64 13.45
C TRP A 75 7.93 12.70 14.95
N ARG A 76 7.27 13.77 15.38
CA ARG A 76 6.73 13.88 16.74
C ARG A 76 5.78 12.70 17.02
N PRO A 77 5.87 12.06 18.20
CA PRO A 77 4.94 10.98 18.56
C PRO A 77 3.49 11.42 18.45
N GLY A 78 2.65 10.60 17.81
CA GLY A 78 1.23 10.92 17.63
C GLY A 78 0.93 11.93 16.52
N TYR A 79 1.88 12.21 15.61
CA TYR A 79 1.67 13.02 14.42
C TYR A 79 2.20 12.29 13.18
N GLY A 80 1.41 12.25 12.10
CA GLY A 80 1.75 11.56 10.87
C GLY A 80 1.57 12.43 9.64
N TYR A 81 2.32 12.12 8.58
CA TYR A 81 2.29 12.86 7.32
C TYR A 81 1.69 12.01 6.21
N TYR A 82 0.86 12.60 5.37
CA TYR A 82 0.17 11.92 4.29
C TYR A 82 0.21 12.74 3.00
N LEU A 83 0.33 12.04 1.88
CA LEU A 83 -0.02 12.56 0.57
C LEU A 83 -1.47 12.20 0.30
N VAL A 84 -2.29 13.18 -0.06
CA VAL A 84 -3.67 12.97 -0.50
C VAL A 84 -3.77 13.37 -1.96
N PHE A 85 -4.08 12.42 -2.84
CA PHE A 85 -4.26 12.69 -4.25
C PHE A 85 -5.62 13.32 -4.51
N VAL A 86 -5.62 14.38 -5.32
CA VAL A 86 -6.81 15.15 -5.66
C VAL A 86 -6.95 15.15 -7.18
N ASP A 87 -8.06 14.62 -7.68
CA ASP A 87 -8.38 14.64 -9.11
C ASP A 87 -8.86 16.04 -9.56
N LYS A 88 -8.72 16.32 -10.87
CA LYS A 88 -9.16 17.57 -11.50
C LYS A 88 -10.66 17.83 -11.38
N HIS A 89 -11.47 16.81 -11.11
CA HIS A 89 -12.92 16.93 -10.93
C HIS A 89 -13.33 17.10 -9.47
N THR A 90 -12.40 17.05 -8.52
CA THR A 90 -12.68 17.29 -7.09
C THR A 90 -12.64 18.79 -6.79
N ASP A 91 -13.65 19.27 -6.07
CA ASP A 91 -13.58 20.58 -5.41
C ASP A 91 -12.60 20.51 -4.22
N LYS A 92 -11.35 20.88 -4.51
CA LYS A 92 -10.25 20.87 -3.54
C LYS A 92 -10.53 21.76 -2.33
N GLN A 93 -11.22 22.89 -2.51
CA GLN A 93 -11.49 23.83 -1.41
C GLN A 93 -12.50 23.25 -0.43
N THR A 94 -13.56 22.63 -0.96
CA THR A 94 -14.53 21.90 -0.14
C THR A 94 -13.86 20.76 0.63
N TYR A 95 -12.95 20.02 0.01
CA TYR A 95 -12.21 18.95 0.69
C TYR A 95 -11.29 19.49 1.81
N ILE A 96 -10.50 20.54 1.52
CA ILE A 96 -9.61 21.17 2.51
C ILE A 96 -10.42 21.65 3.73
N ALA A 97 -11.55 22.32 3.51
CA ALA A 97 -12.43 22.76 4.58
C ALA A 97 -13.00 21.60 5.42
N GLY A 98 -13.21 20.44 4.80
CA GLY A 98 -13.68 19.23 5.50
C GLY A 98 -12.64 18.58 6.41
N ILE A 99 -11.35 18.72 6.08
CA ILE A 99 -10.25 18.11 6.84
C ILE A 99 -9.58 19.06 7.84
N GLU A 100 -9.80 20.38 7.72
CA GLU A 100 -9.24 21.40 8.61
C GLU A 100 -9.37 21.09 10.12
N PRO A 101 -10.47 20.48 10.63
CA PRO A 101 -10.57 20.14 12.05
C PRO A 101 -9.61 19.04 12.51
N TYR A 102 -9.04 18.28 11.58
CA TYR A 102 -8.34 17.02 11.83
C TYR A 102 -6.91 17.00 11.30
N ALA A 103 -6.61 17.86 10.31
CA ALA A 103 -5.38 17.83 9.54
C ALA A 103 -4.92 19.24 9.18
N ASP A 104 -3.60 19.43 9.22
CA ASP A 104 -2.93 20.62 8.72
C ASP A 104 -2.54 20.40 7.26
N VAL A 105 -2.95 21.30 6.36
CA VAL A 105 -2.44 21.28 4.98
C VAL A 105 -1.08 21.95 4.95
N LEU A 106 -0.02 21.15 4.80
CA LEU A 106 1.38 21.60 4.81
C LEU A 106 1.81 22.11 3.43
N TYR A 107 1.27 21.54 2.35
CA TYR A 107 1.60 21.95 0.98
C TYR A 107 0.52 21.54 -0.03
N ASP A 108 0.30 22.36 -1.07
CA ASP A 108 -0.53 22.03 -2.24
C ASP A 108 0.37 21.90 -3.49
N ALA A 109 0.55 20.67 -3.98
CA ALA A 109 1.31 20.36 -5.18
C ALA A 109 0.43 20.30 -6.45
N GLY A 110 -0.79 20.83 -6.39
CA GLY A 110 -1.75 20.86 -7.48
C GLY A 110 -2.57 19.57 -7.58
N HIS A 111 -1.90 18.44 -7.84
CA HIS A 111 -2.50 17.11 -7.99
C HIS A 111 -2.48 16.26 -6.72
N CYS A 112 -1.76 16.71 -5.69
CA CYS A 112 -1.79 16.14 -4.36
C CYS A 112 -1.57 17.20 -3.28
N LEU A 113 -2.10 16.94 -2.09
CA LEU A 113 -1.87 17.71 -0.87
C LEU A 113 -0.89 16.95 0.02
N VAL A 114 0.05 17.66 0.62
CA VAL A 114 0.81 17.14 1.77
C VAL A 114 0.10 17.62 3.03
N VAL A 115 -0.28 16.67 3.88
CA VAL A 115 -1.01 16.98 5.11
C VAL A 115 -0.34 16.35 6.32
N GLY A 116 -0.40 17.05 7.45
CA GLY A 116 -0.03 16.54 8.76
C GLY A 116 -1.28 16.24 9.57
N VAL A 117 -1.33 15.09 10.24
CA VAL A 117 -2.52 14.61 10.95
C VAL A 117 -2.11 14.09 12.33
N ALA A 118 -2.76 14.56 13.38
CA ALA A 118 -2.58 13.97 14.69
C ALA A 118 -3.18 12.55 14.71
N GLU A 119 -2.43 11.54 15.17
CA GLU A 119 -2.79 10.12 15.00
C GLU A 119 -4.13 9.74 15.66
N HIS A 120 -4.56 10.48 16.70
CA HIS A 120 -5.87 10.26 17.32
C HIS A 120 -7.06 10.63 16.40
N PHE A 121 -6.83 11.44 15.36
CA PHE A 121 -7.79 11.74 14.30
C PHE A 121 -7.64 10.87 13.06
N HIS A 122 -6.64 9.98 12.99
CA HIS A 122 -6.34 9.21 11.78
C HIS A 122 -7.56 8.44 11.22
N ARG A 123 -8.43 7.90 12.09
CA ARG A 123 -9.65 7.17 11.66
C ARG A 123 -10.78 8.09 11.17
N GLN A 124 -10.69 9.38 11.42
CA GLN A 124 -11.64 10.40 10.97
C GLN A 124 -11.13 11.11 9.71
N PHE A 125 -9.87 10.89 9.35
CA PHE A 125 -9.24 11.43 8.16
C PHE A 125 -9.57 10.56 6.94
N THR A 126 -10.47 11.04 6.08
CA THR A 126 -10.98 10.30 4.92
C THR A 126 -10.29 10.72 3.63
N THR A 127 -10.09 9.79 2.70
CA THR A 127 -9.57 10.09 1.36
C THR A 127 -10.59 10.83 0.50
N VAL A 128 -10.13 11.52 -0.54
CA VAL A 128 -11.01 12.24 -1.49
C VAL A 128 -11.89 11.27 -2.29
N LYS A 129 -11.29 10.19 -2.82
CA LYS A 129 -11.93 9.13 -3.62
C LYS A 129 -10.95 7.95 -3.80
N ASN A 130 -11.43 6.70 -3.75
CA ASN A 130 -10.68 5.46 -4.07
C ASN A 130 -9.33 5.28 -3.35
N ASP A 131 -9.25 5.58 -2.05
CA ASP A 131 -8.06 5.33 -1.21
C ASP A 131 -6.73 5.92 -1.70
N GLY A 132 -6.78 6.99 -2.52
CA GLY A 132 -5.60 7.72 -2.99
C GLY A 132 -4.90 8.52 -1.89
N MET A 133 -4.38 7.83 -0.87
CA MET A 133 -3.64 8.40 0.25
C MET A 133 -2.41 7.56 0.57
N ILE A 134 -1.26 8.21 0.66
CA ILE A 134 0.01 7.55 0.99
C ILE A 134 0.51 8.11 2.31
N ARG A 135 0.74 7.25 3.30
CA ARG A 135 1.45 7.64 4.52
C ARG A 135 2.95 7.77 4.24
N ILE A 136 3.53 8.87 4.66
CA ILE A 136 4.97 9.08 4.65
C ILE A 136 5.51 8.58 6.00
N PHE A 137 6.51 7.71 5.95
CA PHE A 137 7.11 7.09 7.14
C PHE A 137 8.51 7.63 7.36
N GLU A 138 8.96 7.63 8.62
CA GLU A 138 10.36 7.86 9.00
C GLU A 138 11.22 6.63 8.61
N ARG A 139 11.31 6.39 7.31
CA ARG A 139 12.16 5.37 6.71
C ARG A 139 12.81 5.94 5.48
N GLU A 140 14.06 5.58 5.25
CA GLU A 140 14.77 5.97 4.04
C GLU A 140 14.16 5.24 2.83
N ALA A 141 13.66 6.00 1.86
CA ALA A 141 13.26 5.50 0.57
C ALA A 141 14.50 5.06 -0.21
N ARG A 142 14.33 4.13 -1.14
CA ARG A 142 15.41 3.67 -2.01
C ARG A 142 14.93 3.78 -3.44
N LEU A 143 15.79 4.31 -4.31
CA LEU A 143 15.58 4.15 -5.73
C LEU A 143 15.45 2.66 -6.04
N ALA A 144 14.48 2.32 -6.89
CA ALA A 144 14.46 1.00 -7.48
C ALA A 144 15.83 0.77 -8.12
N ALA A 145 16.52 -0.31 -7.72
CA ALA A 145 17.75 -0.70 -8.40
C ALA A 145 17.43 -0.75 -9.88
N GLU A 146 18.23 -0.10 -10.73
CA GLU A 146 18.18 -0.31 -12.17
C GLU A 146 18.58 -1.76 -12.41
N ARG A 147 17.61 -2.65 -12.25
CA ARG A 147 17.56 -3.86 -13.03
C ARG A 147 17.27 -3.37 -14.43
N LEU A 148 18.33 -2.96 -15.13
CA LEU A 148 18.45 -3.39 -16.52
C LEU A 148 18.00 -4.84 -16.45
N PHE A 149 16.87 -5.15 -17.09
CA PHE A 149 16.55 -6.54 -17.36
C PHE A 149 17.75 -7.01 -18.18
N GLU A 150 18.78 -7.49 -17.51
CA GLU A 150 19.87 -8.27 -18.05
C GLU A 150 19.13 -9.44 -18.65
N ARG A 151 18.77 -9.23 -19.93
CA ARG A 151 18.21 -10.16 -20.89
C ARG A 151 17.81 -11.43 -20.17
N VAL A 152 16.64 -11.40 -19.48
CA VAL A 152 16.21 -12.36 -18.45
C VAL A 152 17.01 -13.62 -18.69
N SER A 153 18.08 -13.82 -17.90
CA SER A 153 18.70 -15.14 -17.80
C SER A 153 17.49 -16.03 -17.70
N ARG A 154 17.20 -16.82 -18.74
CA ARG A 154 16.05 -17.72 -18.73
C ARG A 154 16.31 -18.55 -17.50
N THR A 155 15.72 -18.16 -16.38
CA THR A 155 15.70 -18.95 -15.17
C THR A 155 15.01 -20.18 -15.68
N GLU A 156 15.74 -21.29 -15.73
CA GLU A 156 15.10 -22.56 -16.04
C GLU A 156 13.90 -22.63 -15.08
N PRO A 157 12.67 -22.73 -15.63
CA PRO A 157 11.49 -22.79 -14.79
C PRO A 157 11.71 -23.86 -13.74
N ASP A 158 11.44 -23.54 -12.47
CA ASP A 158 11.50 -24.54 -11.43
C ASP A 158 10.62 -25.74 -11.88
N PRO A 159 11.17 -26.96 -11.99
CA PRO A 159 10.43 -28.08 -12.55
C PRO A 159 9.14 -28.40 -11.79
N PHE A 160 9.12 -28.15 -10.48
CA PHE A 160 7.90 -28.31 -9.67
C PHE A 160 6.89 -27.23 -10.02
N VAL A 161 7.32 -25.96 -10.17
CA VAL A 161 6.42 -24.88 -10.60
C VAL A 161 5.87 -25.15 -12.00
N GLN A 162 6.70 -25.61 -12.95
CA GLN A 162 6.22 -25.99 -14.28
C GLN A 162 5.22 -27.14 -14.22
N TYR A 163 5.46 -28.15 -13.37
CA TYR A 163 4.54 -29.26 -13.16
C TYR A 163 3.18 -28.82 -12.56
N LEU A 164 3.17 -27.79 -11.71
CA LEU A 164 1.91 -27.20 -11.22
C LEU A 164 1.20 -26.41 -12.33
N ILE A 165 1.94 -25.67 -13.15
CA ILE A 165 1.39 -24.95 -14.32
C ILE A 165 0.75 -25.92 -15.31
N ASP A 166 1.38 -27.07 -15.56
CA ASP A 166 0.88 -28.08 -16.50
C ASP A 166 -0.43 -28.75 -16.02
N GLN A 167 -0.83 -28.56 -14.76
CA GLN A 167 -2.11 -29.03 -14.20
C GLN A 167 -3.25 -28.02 -14.35
N VAL A 168 -2.96 -26.80 -14.83
CA VAL A 168 -3.98 -25.78 -15.10
C VAL A 168 -4.88 -26.25 -16.24
N ASP A 169 -6.17 -26.30 -15.97
CA ASP A 169 -7.17 -26.71 -16.94
C ASP A 169 -7.92 -25.49 -17.50
N GLY A 170 -7.70 -25.23 -18.79
CA GLY A 170 -8.35 -24.12 -19.49
C GLY A 170 -9.87 -24.28 -19.63
N GLU A 171 -10.38 -25.51 -19.72
CA GLU A 171 -11.83 -25.76 -19.82
C GLU A 171 -12.51 -25.46 -18.48
N LEU A 172 -11.91 -25.92 -17.36
CA LEU A 172 -12.41 -25.59 -16.02
C LEU A 172 -12.40 -24.09 -15.74
N LEU A 173 -11.38 -23.36 -16.23
CA LEU A 173 -11.36 -21.90 -16.11
C LEU A 173 -12.54 -21.27 -16.84
N THR A 174 -12.79 -21.65 -18.10
CA THR A 174 -13.92 -21.10 -18.87
C THR A 174 -15.26 -21.50 -18.32
N ASP A 175 -15.41 -22.72 -17.80
CA ASP A 175 -16.65 -23.20 -17.18
C ASP A 175 -16.98 -22.42 -15.90
N ARG A 176 -15.97 -22.08 -15.09
CA ARG A 176 -16.18 -21.25 -13.89
C ARG A 176 -16.52 -19.80 -14.24
N VAL A 177 -15.88 -19.25 -15.27
CA VAL A 177 -16.23 -17.92 -15.78
C VAL A 177 -17.69 -17.92 -16.22
N GLN A 178 -18.11 -18.90 -17.04
CA GLN A 178 -19.48 -19.04 -17.49
C GLN A 178 -20.46 -19.23 -16.32
N HIS A 179 -20.15 -20.09 -15.35
CA HIS A 179 -20.99 -20.29 -14.15
C HIS A 179 -21.20 -18.98 -13.39
N LEU A 180 -20.15 -18.16 -13.25
CA LEU A 180 -20.25 -16.85 -12.63
C LEU A 180 -21.08 -15.89 -13.49
N GLU A 181 -20.92 -15.88 -14.82
CA GLU A 181 -21.72 -15.07 -15.74
C GLU A 181 -23.22 -15.41 -15.69
N ASP A 182 -23.56 -16.68 -15.47
CA ASP A 182 -24.94 -17.20 -15.50
C ASP A 182 -25.82 -16.66 -14.37
N TYR A 183 -25.23 -16.08 -13.31
CA TYR A 183 -25.97 -15.29 -12.33
C TYR A 183 -26.57 -14.01 -12.93
N GLY A 184 -26.10 -13.57 -14.10
CA GLY A 184 -26.55 -12.38 -14.83
C GLY A 184 -26.06 -11.06 -14.23
N THR A 185 -25.99 -10.97 -12.90
CA THR A 185 -25.30 -9.94 -12.14
C THR A 185 -24.83 -10.53 -10.82
N ARG A 186 -23.66 -10.10 -10.37
CA ARG A 186 -23.13 -10.37 -9.02
C ARG A 186 -22.94 -9.04 -8.28
N ASN A 187 -23.87 -8.10 -8.46
CA ASN A 187 -23.83 -6.84 -7.70
C ASN A 187 -23.87 -7.15 -6.21
N ALA A 188 -22.96 -6.58 -5.43
CA ALA A 188 -22.79 -6.97 -4.02
C ALA A 188 -24.02 -6.69 -3.12
N TYR A 189 -25.03 -5.96 -3.57
CA TYR A 189 -26.33 -5.81 -2.89
C TYR A 189 -27.43 -6.74 -3.40
N ALA A 190 -27.16 -7.54 -4.43
CA ALA A 190 -28.11 -8.42 -5.07
C ALA A 190 -28.05 -9.85 -4.47
N PRO A 191 -29.19 -10.55 -4.37
CA PRO A 191 -29.23 -11.93 -3.89
C PRO A 191 -28.32 -12.88 -4.68
N GLU A 192 -28.15 -12.64 -5.99
CA GLU A 192 -27.29 -13.41 -6.88
C GLU A 192 -25.83 -13.40 -6.44
N SER A 193 -25.35 -12.29 -5.85
CA SER A 193 -23.99 -12.20 -5.31
C SER A 193 -23.80 -13.11 -4.09
N ILE A 194 -24.83 -13.27 -3.25
CA ILE A 194 -24.80 -14.21 -2.12
C ILE A 194 -24.80 -15.66 -2.62
N LEU A 195 -25.53 -15.95 -3.72
CA LEU A 195 -25.50 -17.28 -4.32
C LEU A 195 -24.13 -17.60 -4.93
N ALA A 196 -23.47 -16.62 -5.55
CA ALA A 196 -22.10 -16.76 -6.03
C ALA A 196 -21.12 -16.98 -4.88
N GLN A 197 -21.23 -16.21 -3.79
CA GLN A 197 -20.45 -16.38 -2.55
C GLN A 197 -20.54 -17.81 -2.02
N GLN A 198 -21.75 -18.33 -1.83
CA GLN A 198 -22.00 -19.68 -1.32
C GLN A 198 -21.45 -20.77 -2.25
N TRP A 199 -21.52 -20.55 -3.56
CA TRP A 199 -20.94 -21.48 -4.52
C TRP A 199 -19.41 -21.50 -4.40
N ILE A 200 -18.74 -20.34 -4.38
CA ILE A 200 -17.29 -20.24 -4.22
C ILE A 200 -16.84 -20.89 -2.90
N GLU A 201 -17.53 -20.60 -1.80
CA GLU A 201 -17.30 -21.22 -0.48
C GLU A 201 -17.35 -22.75 -0.59
N SER A 202 -18.39 -23.29 -1.23
CA SER A 202 -18.55 -24.74 -1.42
C SER A 202 -17.41 -25.37 -2.24
N GLN A 203 -16.88 -24.66 -3.24
CA GLN A 203 -15.76 -25.16 -4.04
C GLN A 203 -14.48 -25.24 -3.21
N PHE A 204 -14.16 -24.17 -2.48
CA PHE A 204 -12.99 -24.16 -1.60
C PHE A 204 -13.07 -25.24 -0.51
N MET A 205 -14.24 -25.41 0.13
CA MET A 205 -14.47 -26.49 1.09
C MET A 205 -14.32 -27.87 0.45
N GLY A 206 -14.80 -28.04 -0.79
CA GLY A 206 -14.67 -29.26 -1.56
C GLY A 206 -13.22 -29.66 -1.86
N TRP A 207 -12.29 -28.69 -1.85
CA TRP A 207 -10.86 -28.92 -1.98
C TRP A 207 -10.14 -29.07 -0.62
N GLY A 208 -10.89 -29.16 0.48
CA GLY A 208 -10.34 -29.43 1.81
C GLY A 208 -9.67 -28.22 2.48
N LEU A 209 -9.95 -27.00 1.99
CA LEU A 209 -9.43 -25.77 2.58
C LEU A 209 -10.21 -25.37 3.83
N GLU A 210 -9.54 -24.63 4.73
CA GLU A 210 -10.20 -23.97 5.86
C GLU A 210 -10.87 -22.69 5.34
N VAL A 211 -12.20 -22.63 5.35
CA VAL A 211 -12.95 -21.52 4.73
C VAL A 211 -13.72 -20.72 5.78
N GLU A 212 -13.67 -19.39 5.64
CA GLU A 212 -14.50 -18.45 6.40
C GLU A 212 -15.04 -17.35 5.49
N THR A 213 -16.15 -16.72 5.91
CA THR A 213 -16.65 -15.50 5.28
C THR A 213 -16.33 -14.29 6.14
N MET A 214 -15.89 -13.20 5.50
CA MET A 214 -15.59 -11.94 6.16
C MET A 214 -16.55 -10.87 5.67
N ALA A 215 -17.36 -10.38 6.61
CA ALA A 215 -18.36 -9.35 6.35
C ALA A 215 -17.75 -8.13 5.63
N PHE A 216 -18.38 -7.76 4.51
CA PHE A 216 -18.01 -6.58 3.74
C PHE A 216 -19.15 -5.55 3.79
N PHE A 217 -18.78 -4.27 3.88
CA PHE A 217 -19.72 -3.18 4.03
C PHE A 217 -19.43 -2.12 2.98
N MET A 218 -20.44 -1.81 2.18
CA MET A 218 -20.41 -0.74 1.19
C MET A 218 -21.32 0.42 1.61
N PRO A 219 -21.20 1.62 1.01
CA PRO A 219 -22.09 2.76 1.27
C PRO A 219 -23.56 2.42 1.00
N GLY A 220 -24.30 2.03 2.03
CA GLY A 220 -25.67 1.52 1.93
C GLY A 220 -26.00 0.40 2.92
N GLY A 221 -24.99 -0.23 3.52
CA GLY A 221 -25.16 -1.29 4.52
C GLY A 221 -24.36 -2.55 4.19
N PRO A 222 -24.73 -3.69 4.81
CA PRO A 222 -24.13 -4.98 4.49
C PRO A 222 -24.26 -5.31 3.00
N SER A 223 -23.19 -5.85 2.43
CA SER A 223 -23.18 -6.46 1.10
C SER A 223 -22.97 -7.96 1.23
N SER A 224 -22.81 -8.67 0.11
CA SER A 224 -22.22 -10.01 0.15
C SER A 224 -20.81 -9.96 0.76
N ASP A 225 -20.37 -11.10 1.32
CA ASP A 225 -19.16 -11.20 2.13
C ASP A 225 -17.97 -11.65 1.28
N ASN A 226 -16.76 -11.29 1.70
CA ASN A 226 -15.55 -11.88 1.13
C ASN A 226 -15.47 -13.37 1.52
N VAL A 227 -15.05 -14.23 0.60
CA VAL A 227 -14.78 -15.65 0.87
C VAL A 227 -13.27 -15.84 1.01
N ILE A 228 -12.83 -16.31 2.17
CA ILE A 228 -11.42 -16.51 2.50
C ILE A 228 -11.18 -18.00 2.69
N ALA A 229 -10.27 -18.57 1.91
CA ALA A 229 -9.85 -19.97 2.02
C ALA A 229 -8.36 -20.06 2.34
N ARG A 230 -8.02 -20.78 3.41
CA ARG A 230 -6.66 -20.95 3.92
C ARG A 230 -6.17 -22.38 3.67
N LEU A 231 -4.98 -22.47 3.08
CA LEU A 231 -4.12 -23.66 3.11
C LEU A 231 -3.01 -23.41 4.12
N THR A 232 -3.05 -24.10 5.27
CA THR A 232 -2.13 -23.88 6.38
C THR A 232 -0.73 -24.41 6.06
N GLY A 233 0.28 -23.56 6.24
CA GLY A 233 1.69 -23.91 6.03
C GLY A 233 2.24 -24.83 7.12
N THR A 234 3.19 -25.68 6.77
CA THR A 234 3.74 -26.72 7.66
C THR A 234 4.84 -26.20 8.60
N LYS A 235 5.50 -25.09 8.26
CA LYS A 235 6.69 -24.59 8.98
C LYS A 235 6.54 -23.19 9.53
N TYR A 236 5.88 -22.30 8.79
CA TYR A 236 5.64 -20.90 9.13
C TYR A 236 4.15 -20.57 8.93
N PRO A 237 3.24 -21.14 9.75
CA PRO A 237 1.79 -21.03 9.55
C PRO A 237 1.26 -19.58 9.67
N ASP A 238 1.99 -18.71 10.37
CA ASP A 238 1.65 -17.30 10.57
C ASP A 238 2.16 -16.39 9.43
N GLU A 239 3.08 -16.88 8.58
CA GLU A 239 3.51 -16.17 7.37
C GLU A 239 2.60 -16.54 6.22
N CYS A 240 1.98 -15.53 5.58
CA CYS A 240 0.93 -15.75 4.60
C CYS A 240 1.30 -15.16 3.24
N ILE A 241 1.05 -15.93 2.18
CA ILE A 241 0.99 -15.44 0.81
C ILE A 241 -0.48 -15.33 0.42
N ILE A 242 -0.90 -14.18 -0.10
CA ILE A 242 -2.31 -13.91 -0.45
C ILE A 242 -2.44 -13.84 -1.96
N LEU A 243 -3.42 -14.58 -2.50
CA LEU A 243 -3.87 -14.50 -3.88
C LEU A 243 -5.35 -14.14 -3.89
N GLY A 244 -5.75 -13.13 -4.67
CA GLY A 244 -7.13 -12.65 -4.67
C GLY A 244 -7.65 -12.16 -6.00
N GLY A 245 -8.98 -12.24 -6.13
CA GLY A 245 -9.80 -11.67 -7.21
C GLY A 245 -11.17 -11.31 -6.63
N HIS A 246 -11.88 -10.36 -7.22
CA HIS A 246 -13.24 -10.03 -6.75
C HIS A 246 -14.27 -10.75 -7.60
N TYR A 247 -15.31 -11.28 -6.96
CA TYR A 247 -16.35 -12.04 -7.63
C TYR A 247 -17.59 -11.20 -7.91
N ASP A 248 -17.73 -10.02 -7.32
CA ASP A 248 -18.85 -9.13 -7.62
C ASP A 248 -18.76 -8.56 -9.04
N SER A 249 -19.84 -7.90 -9.46
CA SER A 249 -19.90 -7.24 -10.77
C SER A 249 -20.95 -6.14 -10.74
N ILE A 250 -20.75 -5.07 -11.51
CA ILE A 250 -21.71 -3.96 -11.56
C ILE A 250 -21.93 -3.46 -12.98
N SER A 251 -23.14 -2.97 -13.25
CA SER A 251 -23.50 -2.22 -14.45
C SER A 251 -24.53 -1.15 -14.10
N TRP A 252 -24.48 -0.01 -14.78
CA TRP A 252 -25.47 1.06 -14.64
C TRP A 252 -26.69 0.91 -15.56
N SER A 253 -26.69 -0.09 -16.45
CA SER A 253 -27.67 -0.19 -17.54
C SER A 253 -28.36 -1.55 -17.66
N GLY A 254 -28.13 -2.49 -16.74
CA GLY A 254 -28.80 -3.78 -16.72
C GLY A 254 -27.92 -4.92 -16.24
N LEU A 255 -27.90 -6.03 -16.99
CA LEU A 255 -27.07 -7.20 -16.70
C LEU A 255 -25.59 -6.82 -16.58
N ALA A 256 -24.92 -7.48 -15.65
CA ALA A 256 -23.50 -7.36 -15.37
C ALA A 256 -22.89 -8.76 -15.34
N PRO A 257 -22.73 -9.43 -16.50
CA PRO A 257 -22.17 -10.77 -16.53
C PRO A 257 -20.75 -10.82 -15.97
N GLY A 258 -19.98 -9.72 -16.07
CA GLY A 258 -18.69 -9.57 -15.37
C GLY A 258 -17.69 -10.69 -15.67
N ALA A 259 -17.63 -11.13 -16.93
CA ALA A 259 -16.82 -12.27 -17.37
C ALA A 259 -15.32 -12.01 -17.18
N ASP A 260 -14.83 -10.90 -17.76
CA ASP A 260 -13.44 -10.47 -17.62
C ASP A 260 -13.22 -9.74 -16.28
N ASP A 261 -14.19 -8.90 -15.88
CA ASP A 261 -14.19 -8.09 -14.65
C ASP A 261 -15.33 -8.54 -13.70
N ASN A 262 -15.07 -9.44 -12.75
CA ASN A 262 -13.80 -10.17 -12.55
C ASN A 262 -14.01 -11.67 -12.27
N ALA A 263 -14.94 -12.28 -13.01
CA ALA A 263 -15.06 -13.74 -13.01
C ALA A 263 -13.77 -14.43 -13.49
N SER A 264 -13.02 -13.83 -14.41
CA SER A 264 -11.75 -14.35 -14.93
C SER A 264 -10.68 -14.48 -13.83
N GLY A 265 -10.45 -13.42 -13.05
CA GLY A 265 -9.47 -13.42 -11.96
C GLY A 265 -9.92 -14.29 -10.79
N THR A 266 -11.20 -14.24 -10.43
CA THR A 266 -11.77 -15.16 -9.42
C THR A 266 -11.60 -16.62 -9.84
N SER A 267 -11.85 -16.96 -11.11
CA SER A 267 -11.65 -18.31 -11.64
C SER A 267 -10.17 -18.73 -11.61
N GLY A 268 -9.25 -17.80 -11.85
CA GLY A 268 -7.81 -18.01 -11.71
C GLY A 268 -7.39 -18.31 -10.26
N VAL A 269 -7.92 -17.57 -9.29
CA VAL A 269 -7.71 -17.85 -7.85
C VAL A 269 -8.24 -19.22 -7.47
N MET A 270 -9.45 -19.54 -7.92
CA MET A 270 -10.08 -20.85 -7.70
C MET A 270 -9.27 -21.99 -8.32
N GLU A 271 -8.69 -21.81 -9.51
CA GLU A 271 -7.86 -22.84 -10.15
C GLU A 271 -6.54 -23.05 -9.43
N ALA A 272 -5.90 -21.97 -8.98
CA ALA A 272 -4.73 -22.06 -8.13
C ALA A 272 -5.05 -22.80 -6.82
N ALA A 273 -6.17 -22.48 -6.17
CA ALA A 273 -6.61 -23.15 -4.95
C ALA A 273 -6.87 -24.66 -5.17
N ARG A 274 -7.56 -25.02 -6.26
CA ARG A 274 -7.81 -26.42 -6.64
C ARG A 274 -6.53 -27.22 -6.79
N ILE A 275 -5.51 -26.64 -7.44
CA ILE A 275 -4.25 -27.34 -7.69
C ILE A 275 -3.42 -27.40 -6.41
N LEU A 276 -3.16 -26.24 -5.81
CA LEU A 276 -2.22 -26.10 -4.69
C LEU A 276 -2.70 -26.80 -3.41
N SER A 277 -4.01 -26.96 -3.21
CA SER A 277 -4.57 -27.72 -2.07
C SER A 277 -4.18 -29.20 -2.04
N ASN A 278 -3.64 -29.75 -3.13
CA ASN A 278 -3.13 -31.13 -3.17
C ASN A 278 -1.67 -31.25 -2.68
N TYR A 279 -1.06 -30.16 -2.22
CA TYR A 279 0.35 -30.09 -1.85
C TYR A 279 0.54 -29.38 -0.51
N GLU A 280 1.70 -29.59 0.11
CA GLU A 280 2.11 -28.91 1.34
C GLU A 280 3.16 -27.84 1.06
N PHE A 281 3.08 -26.73 1.79
CA PHE A 281 4.00 -25.60 1.66
C PHE A 281 4.50 -25.16 3.03
N ASP A 282 5.71 -24.59 3.08
CA ASP A 282 6.28 -24.08 4.33
C ASP A 282 5.43 -22.95 4.94
N ARG A 283 4.86 -22.06 4.10
CA ARG A 283 4.04 -20.91 4.48
C ARG A 283 2.57 -21.15 4.16
N SER A 284 1.69 -20.45 4.87
CA SER A 284 0.27 -20.50 4.56
C SER A 284 -0.03 -19.76 3.27
N ILE A 285 -0.99 -20.27 2.50
CA ILE A 285 -1.52 -19.61 1.31
C ILE A 285 -2.99 -19.28 1.59
N ILE A 286 -3.36 -18.01 1.36
CA ILE A 286 -4.72 -17.53 1.52
C ILE A 286 -5.26 -17.15 0.15
N PHE A 287 -6.34 -17.79 -0.25
CA PHE A 287 -7.10 -17.51 -1.47
C PHE A 287 -8.33 -16.69 -1.08
N ILE A 288 -8.52 -15.53 -1.71
CA ILE A 288 -9.63 -14.64 -1.38
C ILE A 288 -10.45 -14.33 -2.63
N ALA A 289 -11.74 -14.59 -2.56
CA ALA A 289 -12.73 -14.05 -3.48
C ALA A 289 -13.41 -12.85 -2.80
N PHE A 290 -13.07 -11.64 -3.21
CA PHE A 290 -13.61 -10.41 -2.64
C PHE A 290 -15.01 -10.11 -3.18
N SER A 291 -15.89 -9.60 -2.32
CA SER A 291 -17.21 -9.08 -2.72
C SER A 291 -17.14 -7.61 -3.12
#